data_AF-A0A5D4SQR7-F1
#
_entry.id   AF-A0A5D4SQR7-F1
#
_cell.length_a   1.000
_cell.length_b   1.000
_cell.length_c   1.000
_cell.angle_alpha   90.00
_cell.angle_beta   90.00
_cell.angle_gamma   90.00
#
_symmetry.space_group_name_H-M   'P 1'
#
loop_
_entity.id
_entity.type
_entity.pdbx_description
1 polymer ?
#
loop_
_entity_poly.entity_id
_entity_poly.type
_entity_poly.pdbx_seq_one_letter_code
_entity_poly.pdbx_strand_id
1 'polypeptide(L)'
;MKLVLYNDENRVLDIQEDIQQVVTGEDEISWQHGAIKGIKTNFIVLPDEVEVGETVTEIIINQDVKNNFKKRDLEKENADLLARLENTETAIIALLDLV
;
A
#
# COMPACT_ATOMS: atom_id res chain seq x y z
N MET A 1 -12.70 1.45 -9.09
CA MET A 1 -12.28 1.22 -7.69
C MET A 1 -12.82 2.35 -6.85
N LYS A 2 -12.87 2.18 -5.53
CA LYS A 2 -13.26 3.24 -4.60
C LYS A 2 -12.24 3.45 -3.50
N LEU A 3 -12.13 4.68 -3.02
CA LEU A 3 -11.37 5.05 -1.82
C LEU A 3 -12.34 5.33 -0.70
N VAL A 4 -12.06 4.77 0.48
CA VAL A 4 -12.84 5.01 1.69
C VAL A 4 -11.94 5.63 2.74
N LEU A 5 -12.37 6.76 3.30
CA LEU A 5 -11.78 7.38 4.48
C LEU A 5 -12.61 7.03 5.70
N TYR A 6 -11.97 6.65 6.81
CA TYR A 6 -12.66 6.28 8.04
C TYR A 6 -11.86 6.66 9.29
N ASN A 7 -12.57 7.02 10.36
CA ASN A 7 -11.96 7.44 11.61
C ASN A 7 -11.48 6.24 12.47
N ASP A 8 -10.93 6.53 13.64
CA ASP A 8 -10.43 5.51 14.58
C ASP A 8 -11.55 4.66 15.22
N GLU A 9 -12.81 5.09 15.10
CA GLU A 9 -14.00 4.33 15.50
C GLU A 9 -14.55 3.49 14.34
N ASN A 10 -13.79 3.34 13.25
CA ASN A 10 -14.19 2.68 12.01
C ASN A 10 -15.40 3.29 11.30
N ARG A 11 -15.80 4.52 11.65
CA ARG A 11 -16.90 5.21 10.98
C ARG A 11 -16.41 5.79 9.65
N VAL A 12 -17.15 5.52 8.59
CA VAL A 12 -16.89 6.09 7.28
C VAL A 12 -17.08 7.60 7.33
N LEU A 13 -16.06 8.31 6.87
CA LEU A 13 -16.03 9.76 6.76
C LEU A 13 -16.38 10.20 5.34
N ASP A 14 -15.81 9.52 4.35
CA ASP A 14 -16.00 9.85 2.95
C ASP A 14 -15.74 8.63 2.06
N ILE A 15 -16.41 8.61 0.91
CA ILE A 15 -16.23 7.58 -0.13
C ILE A 15 -16.08 8.27 -1.47
N GLN A 16 -14.91 8.08 -2.09
CA GLN A 16 -14.66 8.51 -3.45
C GLN A 16 -14.80 7.31 -4.40
N GLU A 17 -15.87 7.31 -5.17
CA GLU A 17 -16.16 6.30 -6.20
C GLU A 17 -15.36 6.58 -7.50
N ASP A 18 -15.29 5.57 -8.37
CA ASP A 18 -14.72 5.62 -9.72
C ASP A 18 -13.27 6.12 -9.81
N ILE A 19 -12.43 5.76 -8.84
CA ILE A 19 -11.00 6.08 -8.89
C ILE A 19 -10.22 5.09 -9.77
N GLN A 20 -9.27 5.63 -10.55
CA GLN A 20 -8.42 4.89 -11.48
C GLN A 20 -6.96 5.38 -11.40
N GLN A 21 -6.02 4.51 -11.79
CA GLN A 21 -4.57 4.80 -11.70
C GLN A 21 -4.15 5.25 -10.29
N VAL A 22 -4.60 4.49 -9.29
CA VAL A 22 -4.36 4.81 -7.89
C VAL A 22 -2.88 4.68 -7.55
N VAL A 23 -2.35 5.67 -6.85
CA VAL A 23 -1.01 5.66 -6.26
C VAL A 23 -1.12 6.09 -4.80
N THR A 24 -0.67 5.24 -3.90
CA THR A 24 -0.72 5.49 -2.45
C THR A 24 0.68 5.77 -1.92
N GLY A 25 0.82 6.88 -1.19
CA GLY A 25 1.97 7.23 -0.37
C GLY A 25 1.71 6.94 1.12
N GLU A 26 2.55 7.52 1.99
CA GLU A 26 2.41 7.38 3.45
C GLU A 26 1.22 8.19 3.99
N ASP A 27 1.05 9.43 3.53
CA ASP A 27 0.02 10.36 3.95
C ASP A 27 -0.74 10.98 2.76
N GLU A 28 -0.59 10.40 1.57
CA GLU A 28 -1.27 10.87 0.36
C GLU A 28 -1.81 9.72 -0.47
N ILE A 29 -2.89 9.99 -1.18
CA ILE A 29 -3.40 9.14 -2.24
C ILE A 29 -3.70 10.00 -3.46
N SER A 30 -3.33 9.51 -4.63
CA SER A 30 -3.61 10.17 -5.91
C SER A 30 -4.21 9.18 -6.88
N TRP A 31 -5.02 9.69 -7.79
CA TRP A 31 -5.67 8.97 -8.87
C TRP A 31 -5.72 9.88 -10.10
N GLN A 32 -6.15 9.34 -11.24
CA GLN A 32 -6.08 10.03 -12.54
C GLN A 32 -6.66 11.46 -12.55
N HIS A 33 -7.70 11.72 -11.75
CA HIS A 33 -8.45 12.98 -11.75
C HIS A 33 -8.44 13.70 -10.40
N GLY A 34 -7.61 13.28 -9.45
CA GLY A 34 -7.62 13.90 -8.12
C GLY A 34 -6.54 13.36 -7.19
N ALA A 35 -6.39 14.04 -6.05
CA ALA A 35 -5.50 13.62 -4.99
C ALA A 35 -5.99 14.14 -3.65
N ILE A 36 -5.75 13.36 -2.60
CA ILE A 36 -5.89 13.78 -1.21
C ILE A 36 -4.50 13.72 -0.59
N LYS A 37 -4.05 14.84 -0.02
CA LYS A 37 -2.74 14.98 0.61
C LYS A 37 -2.90 15.31 2.09
N GLY A 38 -1.96 14.86 2.91
CA GLY A 38 -1.98 15.09 4.35
C GLY A 38 -3.12 14.35 5.04
N ILE A 39 -3.39 13.11 4.61
CA ILE A 39 -4.39 12.23 5.21
C ILE A 39 -3.96 11.92 6.65
N LYS A 40 -4.72 12.43 7.63
CA LYS A 40 -4.51 12.15 9.07
C LYS A 40 -5.42 11.06 9.63
N THR A 41 -6.18 10.42 8.75
CA THR A 41 -7.18 9.42 9.10
C THR A 41 -6.86 8.11 8.39
N ASN A 42 -7.61 7.06 8.69
CA ASN A 42 -7.38 5.77 8.06
C ASN A 42 -8.03 5.75 6.67
N PHE A 43 -7.39 5.06 5.74
CA PHE A 43 -7.95 4.86 4.41
C PHE A 43 -7.70 3.46 3.87
N ILE A 44 -8.62 3.02 3.03
CA ILE A 44 -8.54 1.76 2.28
C ILE A 44 -8.96 2.01 0.84
N VAL A 45 -8.41 1.19 -0.06
CA VAL A 45 -8.79 1.16 -1.48
C VAL A 45 -9.49 -0.15 -1.73
N LEU A 46 -10.69 -0.10 -2.29
CA LEU A 46 -11.54 -1.28 -2.48
C LEU A 46 -11.94 -1.43 -3.96
N PRO A 47 -12.18 -2.68 -4.40
CA PRO A 47 -12.88 -2.95 -5.64
C PRO A 47 -14.30 -2.35 -5.63
N ASP A 48 -14.86 -2.09 -6.81
CA ASP A 48 -16.18 -1.45 -6.93
C ASP A 48 -17.31 -2.36 -6.44
N GLU A 49 -17.11 -3.68 -6.46
CA GLU A 49 -18.08 -4.67 -6.02
C GLU A 49 -18.27 -4.71 -4.49
N VAL A 50 -17.35 -4.10 -3.73
CA VAL A 50 -17.42 -4.10 -2.26
C VAL A 50 -18.36 -3.00 -1.80
N GLU A 51 -19.46 -3.41 -1.17
CA GLU A 51 -20.37 -2.49 -0.50
C GLU A 51 -19.83 -2.08 0.87
N VAL A 52 -19.84 -0.77 1.12
CA VAL A 52 -19.35 -0.18 2.37
C VAL A 52 -20.52 0.56 3.02
N GLY A 53 -20.89 0.14 4.23
CA GLY A 53 -21.94 0.78 5.02
C GLY A 53 -21.42 2.00 5.79
N GLU A 54 -22.07 2.34 6.90
CA GLU A 54 -21.64 3.47 7.76
C GLU A 54 -20.34 3.20 8.53
N THR A 55 -19.95 1.92 8.63
CA THR A 55 -18.74 1.49 9.36
C THR A 55 -17.92 0.50 8.53
N VAL A 56 -16.60 0.63 8.66
CA VAL A 56 -15.61 -0.24 8.05
C VAL A 56 -15.39 -1.44 8.98
N THR A 57 -15.89 -2.61 8.58
CA THR A 57 -15.69 -3.85 9.33
C THR A 57 -14.34 -4.49 9.01
N GLU A 58 -13.85 -5.40 9.86
CA GLU A 58 -12.61 -6.15 9.57
C GLU A 58 -12.67 -6.91 8.24
N ILE A 59 -13.85 -7.39 7.84
CA ILE A 59 -14.07 -8.07 6.55
C ILE A 59 -13.77 -7.12 5.38
N ILE A 60 -14.12 -5.84 5.52
CA ILE A 60 -13.84 -4.81 4.52
C ILE A 60 -12.34 -4.46 4.53
N ILE A 61 -11.74 -4.33 5.71
CA ILE A 61 -10.29 -4.08 5.85
C ILE A 61 -9.46 -5.19 5.19
N ASN A 62 -9.89 -6.45 5.32
CA ASN A 62 -9.22 -7.59 4.69
C ASN A 62 -9.33 -7.60 3.15
N GLN A 63 -10.21 -6.79 2.57
CA GLN A 63 -10.34 -6.61 1.12
C GLN A 63 -9.58 -5.39 0.60
N ASP A 64 -8.87 -4.68 1.47
CA ASP A 64 -8.08 -3.50 1.11
C ASP A 64 -6.94 -3.87 0.15
N VAL A 65 -7.01 -3.30 -1.05
CA VAL A 65 -6.03 -3.50 -2.12
C VAL A 65 -5.01 -2.36 -2.19
N LYS A 66 -5.00 -1.40 -1.24
CA LYS A 66 -4.10 -0.22 -1.30
C LYS A 66 -2.62 -0.58 -1.41
N ASN A 67 -2.20 -1.70 -0.82
CA ASN A 67 -0.81 -2.16 -0.89
C ASN A 67 -0.34 -2.49 -2.32
N ASN A 68 -1.26 -2.84 -3.23
CA ASN A 68 -0.95 -3.07 -4.64
C ASN A 68 -0.64 -1.76 -5.40
N PHE A 69 -1.00 -0.63 -4.83
CA PHE A 69 -0.88 0.71 -5.41
C PHE A 69 0.18 1.56 -4.72
N LYS A 70 0.95 0.98 -3.78
CA LYS A 70 2.05 1.68 -3.13
C LYS A 70 3.06 2.11 -4.18
N LYS A 71 3.42 3.40 -4.12
CA LYS A 71 4.52 3.94 -4.89
C LYS A 71 5.76 3.10 -4.57
N ARG A 72 6.28 2.38 -5.56
CA ARG A 72 7.47 1.56 -5.39
C ARG A 72 8.63 2.47 -5.05
N ASP A 73 9.19 2.26 -3.86
CA ASP A 73 10.41 2.93 -3.43
C ASP A 73 11.60 2.19 -4.05
N LEU A 74 11.91 2.58 -5.29
CA LEU A 74 12.95 1.92 -6.09
C LEU A 74 14.34 2.04 -5.45
N GLU A 75 14.61 3.11 -4.69
CA GLU A 75 15.89 3.27 -3.99
C GLU A 75 16.01 2.26 -2.84
N LYS A 76 14.94 2.08 -2.07
CA LYS A 76 14.89 1.08 -1.01
C LYS A 76 14.91 -0.36 -1.56
N GLU A 77 14.16 -0.63 -2.63
CA GLU A 77 14.20 -1.93 -3.31
C GLU A 77 15.62 -2.24 -3.83
N ASN A 78 16.32 -1.25 -4.43
CA ASN A 78 17.70 -1.44 -4.88
C ASN A 78 18.67 -1.67 -3.72
N ALA A 79 18.53 -0.93 -2.61
CA ALA A 79 19.37 -1.11 -1.43
C ALA A 79 19.20 -2.51 -0.80
N ASP A 80 17.96 -3.00 -0.70
CA ASP A 80 17.67 -4.34 -0.18
C ASP A 80 18.22 -5.44 -1.11
N LEU A 81 18.07 -5.27 -2.43
CA LEU A 81 18.63 -6.19 -3.41
C LEU A 81 20.17 -6.25 -3.36
N LEU A 82 20.83 -5.10 -3.21
CA LEU A 82 22.28 -5.02 -3.04
C LEU A 82 22.74 -5.72 -1.76
N ALA A 83 22.08 -5.46 -0.63
CA ALA A 83 22.40 -6.12 0.64
C ALA A 83 22.23 -7.65 0.57
N ARG A 84 21.20 -8.12 -0.13
CA ARG A 84 21.00 -9.57 -0.37
C ARG A 84 22.07 -10.16 -1.27
N LEU A 85 22.52 -9.42 -2.28
CA LEU A 85 23.59 -9.83 -3.17
C LEU A 85 24.91 -9.98 -2.40
N GLU A 86 25.30 -8.97 -1.62
CA GLU A 86 26.52 -8.99 -0.79
C GLU A 86 26.53 -10.17 0.20
N ASN A 87 25.39 -10.44 0.86
CA ASN A 87 25.25 -11.59 1.75
C ASN A 87 25.39 -12.92 1.01
N THR A 88 24.84 -13.01 -0.20
CA THR A 88 24.93 -14.23 -1.03
C THR A 88 26.36 -14.45 -1.53
N GLU A 89 27.04 -13.39 -1.97
CA GLU A 89 28.44 -13.44 -2.39
C GLU A 89 29.36 -13.88 -1.24
N THR A 90 29.15 -13.32 -0.05
CA THR A 90 29.91 -13.70 1.14
C THR A 90 29.71 -15.18 1.50
N ALA A 91 28.46 -15.67 1.43
CA ALA A 91 28.15 -17.08 1.69
C ALA A 91 28.80 -18.01 0.66
N ILE A 92 28.83 -17.62 -0.62
CA ILE A 92 29.49 -18.39 -1.69
C ILE A 92 31.00 -18.42 -1.47
N ILE A 93 31.63 -17.29 -1.15
CA ILE A 93 33.07 -17.23 -0.87
C ILE A 93 33.41 -18.13 0.33
N ALA A 94 32.66 -18.05 1.41
CA ALA A 94 32.86 -18.89 2.59
C ALA A 94 32.73 -20.40 2.28
N LEU A 95 31.85 -20.78 1.35
CA LEU A 95 31.71 -22.16 0.88
C LEU A 95 32.89 -22.60 0.00
N LEU A 96 33.41 -21.72 -0.85
CA LEU A 96 34.56 -22.02 -1.70
C LEU A 96 35.86 -22.16 -0.89
N ASP A 97 36.02 -21.39 0.18
CA ASP A 97 37.18 -21.49 1.08
C ASP A 97 37.18 -22.77 1.95
N LEU A 98 36.05 -23.50 2.00
CA LEU A 98 35.89 -24.77 2.74
C LEU A 98 36.17 -26.03 1.89
N VAL A 99 36.39 -25.90 0.58
CA VAL A 99 36.64 -26.99 -0.39
C VAL A 99 38.11 -27.03 -0.79
#